data_AF-A0A4P7Z3Q0-F1
#
_entry.id   AF-A0A4P7Z3Q0-F1
#
_cell.length_a   1.000
_cell.length_b   1.000
_cell.length_c   1.000
_cell.angle_alpha   90.00
_cell.angle_beta   90.00
_cell.angle_gamma   90.00
#
_symmetry.space_group_name_H-M   'P 1'
#
loop_
_entity.id
_entity.type
_entity.pdbx_description
1 polymer ?
#
loop_
_entity_poly.entity_id
_entity_poly.type
_entity_poly.pdbx_seq_one_letter_code
_entity_poly.pdbx_strand_id
1 'polypeptide(L)'
;MFGLGHAPVLRFSRKLVNVETVSGNGQRVSRKELLPMHVTEKLRDLRTRAGLSMNACAKALGFKGPSSYQRYESPDLFKDEHLPLEIVRKLAPLFADRGIPKEETLALAGLPDIAELAQSGQEAAVPLERLRIVVKALAEYRHDEHLSFTPDEEAEMIVSFCRWYGGEIASGRQAEPISIENAKSLLRLLDSRRAH
;
A
#
# COMPACT_ATOMS: atom_id res chain seq x y z
N MET A 1 53.29 21.61 -37.92
CA MET A 1 52.89 20.38 -37.19
C MET A 1 52.70 20.79 -35.73
N PHE A 2 51.55 20.81 -35.06
CA PHE A 2 50.24 20.19 -35.23
C PHE A 2 49.16 21.24 -34.86
N GLY A 3 48.08 21.32 -35.65
CA GLY A 3 46.92 22.16 -35.36
C GLY A 3 45.92 21.42 -34.47
N LEU A 4 45.42 22.12 -33.44
CA LEU A 4 44.40 21.67 -32.50
C LEU A 4 43.05 21.47 -33.21
N GLY A 5 42.66 20.23 -33.44
CA GLY A 5 41.36 19.84 -33.98
C GLY A 5 40.24 20.14 -32.98
N HIS A 6 39.39 21.11 -33.31
CA HIS A 6 38.12 21.36 -32.64
C HIS A 6 37.11 20.27 -33.03
N ALA A 7 36.56 19.58 -32.04
CA ALA A 7 35.44 18.66 -32.20
C ALA A 7 34.12 19.44 -32.33
N PRO A 8 33.25 19.14 -33.32
CA PRO A 8 31.94 19.76 -33.41
C PRO A 8 30.94 19.13 -32.41
N VAL A 9 30.28 20.01 -31.65
CA VAL A 9 29.17 19.69 -30.73
C VAL A 9 27.93 19.31 -31.55
N LEU A 10 27.57 18.02 -31.55
CA LEU A 10 26.32 17.52 -32.13
C LEU A 10 25.13 17.89 -31.24
N ARG A 11 24.37 18.91 -31.66
CA ARG A 11 23.06 19.26 -31.10
C ARG A 11 22.01 18.27 -31.58
N PHE A 12 21.56 17.36 -30.71
CA PHE A 12 20.37 16.56 -30.97
C PHE A 12 19.11 17.35 -30.59
N SER A 13 18.44 17.89 -31.61
CA SER A 13 17.07 18.39 -31.51
C SER A 13 16.11 17.20 -31.49
N ARG A 14 15.52 16.88 -30.33
CA ARG A 14 14.39 15.97 -30.25
C ARG A 14 13.10 16.76 -30.53
N LYS A 15 12.53 16.53 -31.71
CA LYS A 15 11.19 17.00 -32.10
C LYS A 15 10.17 16.46 -31.11
N LEU A 16 9.42 17.38 -30.51
CA LEU A 16 8.16 17.11 -29.82
C LEU A 16 7.16 16.62 -30.88
N VAL A 17 6.64 15.41 -30.72
CA VAL A 17 5.48 14.96 -31.48
C VAL A 17 4.25 15.35 -30.67
N ASN A 18 3.57 16.37 -31.18
CA ASN A 18 2.30 16.86 -30.70
C ASN A 18 1.19 15.96 -31.29
N VAL A 19 0.37 15.34 -30.45
CA VAL A 19 -0.90 14.72 -30.86
C VAL A 19 -1.99 15.30 -29.97
N GLU A 20 -2.52 16.44 -30.40
CA GLU A 20 -3.88 16.87 -30.11
C GLU A 20 -4.68 16.43 -31.35
N THR A 21 -5.85 15.78 -31.33
CA THR A 21 -7.12 16.12 -30.69
C THR A 21 -8.15 15.07 -31.14
N VAL A 22 -9.07 14.65 -30.27
CA VAL A 22 -10.53 14.43 -30.52
C VAL A 22 -11.18 14.42 -29.12
N SER A 23 -11.60 15.56 -28.57
CA SER A 23 -12.95 16.16 -28.61
C SER A 23 -14.12 15.24 -28.22
N GLY A 24 -14.77 15.55 -27.09
CA GLY A 24 -16.16 15.23 -26.84
C GLY A 24 -16.48 14.43 -25.57
N ASN A 25 -16.53 15.07 -24.40
CA ASN A 25 -17.81 15.39 -23.73
C ASN A 25 -17.55 16.11 -22.41
N GLY A 26 -18.34 17.15 -22.15
CA GLY A 26 -18.15 18.05 -21.02
C GLY A 26 -18.38 17.39 -19.68
N GLN A 27 -17.30 17.10 -18.96
CA GLN A 27 -17.32 17.12 -17.51
C GLN A 27 -16.23 18.08 -17.06
N ARG A 28 -16.63 19.32 -16.77
CA ARG A 28 -15.83 20.24 -15.95
C ARG A 28 -15.64 19.53 -14.62
N VAL A 29 -14.58 18.76 -14.50
CA VAL A 29 -14.08 18.31 -13.20
C VAL A 29 -13.58 19.59 -12.56
N SER A 30 -14.45 20.20 -11.73
CA SER A 30 -14.09 21.36 -10.94
C SER A 30 -12.79 21.00 -10.23
N ARG A 31 -11.72 21.72 -10.62
CA ARG A 31 -10.40 21.74 -10.00
C ARG A 31 -10.50 22.37 -8.61
N LYS A 32 -11.44 21.87 -7.80
CA LYS A 32 -11.63 22.19 -6.42
C LYS A 32 -11.04 21.02 -5.65
N GLU A 33 -9.82 21.25 -5.17
CA GLU A 33 -9.28 20.66 -3.95
C GLU A 33 -8.71 19.23 -4.05
N LEU A 34 -7.45 19.14 -4.48
CA LEU A 34 -6.46 18.25 -3.84
C LEU A 34 -6.03 18.84 -2.48
N LEU A 35 -6.98 19.40 -1.71
CA LEU A 35 -6.74 19.67 -0.30
C LEU A 35 -6.99 18.36 0.43
N PRO A 36 -6.12 17.96 1.38
CA PRO A 36 -6.36 16.78 2.18
C PRO A 36 -7.74 16.91 2.84
N MET A 37 -8.61 15.94 2.58
CA MET A 37 -9.95 15.90 3.14
C MET A 37 -9.87 16.03 4.66
N HIS A 38 -10.62 16.98 5.23
CA HIS A 38 -10.55 17.26 6.67
C HIS A 38 -10.96 16.02 7.47
N VAL A 39 -10.40 15.80 8.65
CA VAL A 39 -10.65 14.58 9.45
C VAL A 39 -12.14 14.36 9.76
N THR A 40 -12.89 15.46 9.88
CA THR A 40 -14.35 15.45 10.09
C THR A 40 -15.11 14.90 8.89
N GLU A 41 -14.64 15.19 7.67
CA GLU A 41 -15.21 14.68 6.42
C GLU A 41 -14.86 13.20 6.25
N LYS A 42 -13.64 12.79 6.61
CA LYS A 42 -13.24 11.37 6.67
C LYS A 42 -14.12 10.57 7.63
N LEU A 43 -14.39 11.09 8.83
CA LEU A 43 -15.29 10.42 9.78
C LEU A 43 -16.70 10.25 9.21
N ARG A 44 -17.22 11.29 8.55
CA ARG A 44 -18.55 11.25 7.93
C ARG A 44 -18.62 10.25 6.78
N ASP A 45 -17.58 10.15 5.96
CA ASP A 45 -17.47 9.16 4.89
C ASP A 45 -17.53 7.74 5.45
N LEU A 46 -16.71 7.44 6.47
CA LEU A 46 -16.69 6.13 7.13
C LEU A 46 -18.05 5.78 7.72
N ARG A 47 -18.69 6.70 8.44
CA ARG A 47 -20.04 6.47 8.98
C ARG A 47 -21.04 6.16 7.86
N THR A 48 -20.98 6.89 6.76
CA THR A 48 -21.91 6.73 5.62
C THR A 48 -21.70 5.39 4.94
N ARG A 49 -20.44 4.98 4.70
CA ARG A 49 -20.07 3.66 4.16
C ARG A 49 -20.49 2.52 5.08
N ALA A 50 -20.39 2.70 6.40
CA ALA A 50 -20.85 1.72 7.39
C ALA A 50 -22.39 1.64 7.52
N GLY A 51 -23.14 2.52 6.83
CA GLY A 51 -24.60 2.60 6.92
C GLY A 51 -25.09 2.98 8.32
N LEU A 52 -24.33 3.78 9.06
CA LEU A 52 -24.64 4.16 10.44
C LEU A 52 -25.27 5.56 10.51
N SER A 53 -26.27 5.71 11.38
CA SER A 53 -26.80 7.02 11.72
C SER A 53 -25.91 7.72 12.76
N MET A 54 -25.96 9.05 12.79
CA MET A 54 -25.26 9.83 13.81
C MET A 54 -25.70 9.45 15.23
N ASN A 55 -26.96 9.06 15.39
CA ASN A 55 -27.50 8.61 16.67
C ASN A 55 -26.90 7.26 17.11
N ALA A 56 -26.66 6.34 16.17
CA ALA A 56 -26.00 5.07 16.47
C ALA A 56 -24.56 5.29 16.96
N CYS A 57 -23.80 6.16 16.28
CA CYS A 57 -22.45 6.53 16.71
C CYS A 57 -22.45 7.26 18.07
N ALA A 58 -23.37 8.21 18.26
CA ALA A 58 -23.52 8.91 19.55
C ALA A 58 -23.80 7.95 20.71
N LYS A 59 -24.70 6.97 20.51
CA LYS A 59 -25.03 5.95 21.51
C LYS A 59 -23.82 5.08 21.83
N ALA A 60 -23.06 4.64 20.82
CA ALA A 60 -21.84 3.85 21.03
C ALA A 60 -20.77 4.62 21.82
N LEU A 61 -20.72 5.94 21.67
CA LEU A 61 -19.82 6.81 22.43
C LEU A 61 -20.32 7.15 23.84
N GLY A 62 -21.55 6.79 24.18
CA GLY A 62 -22.19 7.14 25.46
C GLY A 62 -22.69 8.58 25.52
N PHE A 63 -22.88 9.24 24.37
CA PHE A 63 -23.43 10.59 24.32
C PHE A 63 -24.96 10.60 24.44
N LYS A 64 -25.50 11.72 24.95
CA LYS A 64 -26.94 11.91 25.15
C LYS A 64 -27.74 12.05 23.85
N GLY A 65 -27.08 12.38 22.73
CA GLY A 65 -27.77 12.55 21.46
C GLY A 65 -26.84 12.84 20.27
N PRO A 66 -27.41 12.89 19.05
CA PRO A 66 -26.66 13.00 17.80
C PRO A 66 -25.90 14.34 17.66
N SER A 67 -26.38 15.43 18.28
CA SER A 67 -25.72 16.74 18.23
C SER A 67 -24.34 16.76 18.90
N SER A 68 -24.12 15.92 19.91
CA SER A 68 -22.79 15.77 20.54
C SER A 68 -21.80 15.09 19.59
N TYR A 69 -22.27 14.13 18.80
CA TYR A 69 -21.47 13.46 17.78
C TYR A 69 -21.24 14.35 16.55
N GLN A 70 -22.24 15.12 16.13
CA GLN A 70 -22.16 16.02 14.97
C GLN A 70 -20.97 16.98 15.03
N ARG A 71 -20.56 17.40 16.22
CA ARG A 71 -19.38 18.27 16.39
C ARG A 71 -18.14 17.67 15.74
N TYR A 72 -17.96 16.36 15.79
CA TYR A 72 -16.82 15.64 15.21
C TYR A 72 -16.93 15.40 13.70
N GLU A 73 -18.09 15.66 13.08
CA GLU A 73 -18.30 15.59 11.62
C GLU A 73 -18.43 16.98 10.98
N SER A 74 -18.41 18.06 11.77
CA SER A 74 -18.54 19.43 11.29
C SER A 74 -17.20 20.15 11.31
N PRO A 75 -16.60 20.48 10.15
CA PRO A 75 -15.34 21.22 10.09
C PRO A 75 -15.46 22.64 10.68
N ASP A 76 -16.67 23.18 10.82
CA ASP A 76 -16.92 24.45 11.51
C ASP A 76 -16.74 24.35 13.04
N LEU A 77 -17.03 23.18 13.61
CA LEU A 77 -17.07 22.95 15.06
C LEU A 77 -15.84 22.22 15.59
N PHE A 78 -15.17 21.44 14.74
CA PHE A 78 -13.96 20.69 15.07
C PHE A 78 -12.84 21.16 14.17
N LYS A 79 -11.80 21.73 14.78
CA LYS A 79 -10.68 22.39 14.09
C LYS A 79 -9.36 21.64 14.23
N ASP A 80 -9.34 20.58 15.02
CA ASP A 80 -8.13 19.78 15.19
C ASP A 80 -7.89 18.92 13.95
N GLU A 81 -6.62 18.69 13.64
CA GLU A 81 -6.21 17.89 12.50
C GLU A 81 -6.58 16.41 12.67
N HIS A 82 -6.70 15.95 13.91
CA HIS A 82 -6.95 14.56 14.28
C HIS A 82 -8.05 14.45 15.33
N LEU A 83 -8.86 13.39 15.25
CA LEU A 83 -9.86 13.09 16.26
C LEU A 83 -9.21 12.59 17.57
N PRO A 84 -9.83 12.85 18.74
CA PRO A 84 -9.38 12.27 19.99
C PRO A 84 -9.36 10.74 19.93
N LEU A 85 -8.22 10.15 20.28
CA LEU A 85 -7.98 8.70 20.21
C LEU A 85 -9.06 7.88 20.94
N GLU A 86 -9.55 8.37 22.07
CA GLU A 86 -10.60 7.72 22.86
C GLU A 86 -11.94 7.61 22.12
N ILE A 87 -12.27 8.58 21.26
CA ILE A 87 -13.47 8.52 20.41
C ILE A 87 -13.26 7.48 19.32
N VAL A 88 -12.11 7.56 18.67
CA VAL A 88 -11.76 6.69 17.56
C VAL A 88 -11.71 5.22 17.98
N ARG A 89 -11.12 4.91 19.15
CA ARG A 89 -11.08 3.56 19.72
C ARG A 89 -12.46 2.97 19.99
N LYS A 90 -13.42 3.80 20.39
CA LYS A 90 -14.81 3.36 20.63
C LYS A 90 -15.59 3.15 19.33
N LEU A 91 -15.27 3.90 18.29
CA LEU A 91 -15.92 3.77 16.97
C LEU A 91 -15.32 2.65 16.12
N ALA A 92 -14.02 2.38 16.23
CA ALA A 92 -13.33 1.35 15.47
C ALA A 92 -14.02 -0.03 15.47
N PRO A 93 -14.44 -0.61 16.62
CA PRO A 93 -15.16 -1.88 16.60
C PRO A 93 -16.52 -1.76 15.91
N LEU A 94 -17.24 -0.65 16.10
CA LEU A 94 -18.55 -0.43 15.48
C LEU A 94 -18.47 -0.36 13.95
N PHE A 95 -17.42 0.28 13.41
CA PHE A 95 -17.18 0.34 11.97
C PHE A 95 -16.65 -0.99 11.41
N ALA A 96 -15.82 -1.70 12.18
CA ALA A 96 -15.35 -3.05 11.83
C ALA A 96 -16.48 -4.06 11.65
N ASP A 97 -17.48 -4.04 12.54
CA ASP A 97 -18.67 -4.88 12.43
C ASP A 97 -19.51 -4.60 11.16
N ARG A 98 -19.21 -3.48 10.47
CA ARG A 98 -19.85 -3.05 9.21
C ARG A 98 -18.93 -3.17 8.00
N GLY A 99 -17.79 -3.85 8.13
CA GLY A 99 -16.87 -4.11 7.03
C GLY A 99 -15.86 -2.98 6.75
N ILE A 100 -15.71 -2.01 7.66
CA ILE A 100 -14.66 -0.99 7.58
C ILE A 100 -13.46 -1.44 8.43
N PRO A 101 -12.23 -1.51 7.87
CA PRO A 101 -11.04 -1.85 8.64
C PRO A 101 -10.87 -0.96 9.89
N LYS A 102 -10.42 -1.55 11.01
CA LYS A 102 -10.23 -0.80 12.26
C LYS A 102 -9.16 0.28 12.11
N GLU A 103 -8.15 -0.03 11.31
CA GLU A 103 -6.99 0.79 11.01
C GLU A 103 -7.40 2.08 10.29
N GLU A 104 -8.33 2.00 9.34
CA GLU A 104 -8.88 3.16 8.62
C GLU A 104 -9.59 4.12 9.59
N THR A 105 -10.26 3.56 10.61
CA THR A 105 -10.86 4.36 11.68
C THR A 105 -9.79 4.95 12.59
N LEU A 106 -8.83 4.14 13.03
CA LEU A 106 -7.72 4.55 13.90
C LEU A 106 -6.87 5.66 13.28
N ALA A 107 -6.74 5.68 11.96
CA ALA A 107 -6.01 6.70 11.22
C ALA A 107 -6.56 8.12 11.43
N LEU A 108 -7.85 8.25 11.76
CA LEU A 108 -8.44 9.55 12.10
C LEU A 108 -7.81 10.18 13.35
N ALA A 109 -7.16 9.39 14.21
CA ALA A 109 -6.45 9.87 15.39
C ALA A 109 -4.96 10.20 15.12
N GLY A 110 -4.54 10.24 13.85
CA GLY A 110 -3.13 10.43 13.47
C GLY A 110 -2.26 9.17 13.63
N LEU A 111 -2.91 7.99 13.75
CA LEU A 111 -2.22 6.71 13.59
C LEU A 111 -2.00 6.43 12.11
N PRO A 112 -0.96 5.68 11.72
CA PRO A 112 -0.77 5.34 10.33
C PRO A 112 -1.93 4.45 9.84
N ASP A 113 -2.61 4.86 8.76
CA ASP A 113 -3.64 4.07 8.09
C ASP A 113 -3.03 2.86 7.38
N ILE A 114 -3.79 1.84 6.97
CA ILE A 114 -3.31 0.73 6.12
C ILE A 114 -2.62 1.26 4.86
N ALA A 115 -3.19 2.29 4.23
CA ALA A 115 -2.58 2.92 3.07
C ALA A 115 -1.26 3.61 3.41
N GLU A 116 -1.15 4.19 4.61
CA GLU A 116 0.05 4.87 5.08
C GLU A 116 1.09 3.90 5.67
N LEU A 117 0.69 2.79 6.28
CA LEU A 117 1.54 1.65 6.63
C LEU A 117 2.07 0.97 5.35
N ALA A 118 1.25 0.91 4.30
CA ALA A 118 1.67 0.46 2.99
C ALA A 118 2.60 1.46 2.29
N GLN A 119 2.53 2.77 2.59
CA GLN A 119 3.38 3.82 2.01
C GLN A 119 4.63 4.16 2.84
N SER A 120 4.58 4.01 4.17
CA SER A 120 5.69 4.22 5.11
C SER A 120 6.57 2.99 5.26
N GLY A 121 6.08 1.83 4.85
CA GLY A 121 6.92 0.79 4.29
C GLY A 121 7.51 1.29 2.97
N GLN A 122 8.68 1.94 3.04
CA GLN A 122 9.52 2.12 1.85
C GLN A 122 9.51 0.80 1.06
N GLU A 123 9.08 0.92 -0.18
CA GLU A 123 8.67 -0.14 -1.09
C GLU A 123 9.81 -1.14 -1.35
N ALA A 124 9.96 -2.09 -0.44
CA ALA A 124 10.43 -3.44 -0.76
C ALA A 124 9.20 -4.32 -1.04
N ALA A 125 8.17 -3.78 -1.70
CA ALA A 125 7.14 -4.62 -2.30
C ALA A 125 7.89 -5.62 -3.18
N VAL A 126 7.85 -6.91 -2.82
CA VAL A 126 8.45 -7.96 -3.64
C VAL A 126 7.83 -7.78 -5.03
N PRO A 127 8.60 -7.39 -6.07
CA PRO A 127 8.02 -7.12 -7.37
C PRO A 127 7.27 -8.37 -7.82
N LEU A 128 6.02 -8.23 -8.28
CA LEU A 128 5.17 -9.37 -8.66
C LEU A 128 5.88 -10.34 -9.62
N GLU A 129 6.75 -9.81 -10.48
CA GLU A 129 7.58 -10.62 -11.37
C GLU A 129 8.54 -11.55 -10.61
N ARG A 130 9.15 -11.09 -9.51
CA ARG A 130 10.01 -11.93 -8.67
C ARG A 130 9.23 -13.01 -7.96
N LEU A 131 8.04 -12.68 -7.43
CA LEU A 131 7.16 -13.67 -6.82
C LEU A 131 6.77 -14.75 -7.83
N ARG A 132 6.42 -14.35 -9.07
CA ARG A 132 6.12 -15.26 -10.18
C ARG A 132 7.31 -16.17 -10.51
N ILE A 133 8.54 -15.63 -10.53
CA ILE A 133 9.76 -16.40 -10.77
C ILE A 133 9.99 -17.42 -9.66
N VAL A 134 9.76 -17.06 -8.39
CA VAL A 134 9.95 -17.95 -7.24
C VAL A 134 8.91 -19.06 -7.20
N VAL A 135 7.63 -18.74 -7.45
CA VAL A 135 6.57 -19.75 -7.54
C VAL A 135 6.87 -20.74 -8.67
N LYS A 136 7.33 -20.24 -9.82
CA LYS A 136 7.73 -21.10 -10.93
C LYS A 136 8.96 -21.96 -10.58
N ALA A 137 9.97 -21.37 -9.94
CA ALA A 137 11.15 -22.08 -9.47
C ALA A 137 10.81 -23.16 -8.43
N LEU A 138 9.87 -22.92 -7.54
CA LEU A 138 9.39 -23.89 -6.56
C LEU A 138 8.67 -25.07 -7.25
N ALA A 139 7.83 -24.78 -8.25
CA ALA A 139 7.17 -25.81 -9.04
C ALA A 139 8.17 -26.69 -9.81
N GLU A 140 9.20 -26.08 -10.41
CA GLU A 140 10.29 -26.81 -11.09
C GLU A 140 11.15 -27.60 -10.10
N TYR A 141 11.51 -27.02 -8.96
CA TYR A 141 12.27 -27.70 -7.90
C TYR A 141 11.53 -28.94 -7.39
N ARG A 142 10.21 -28.83 -7.17
CA ARG A 142 9.35 -29.95 -6.76
C ARG A 142 9.36 -31.07 -7.80
N HIS A 143 9.32 -30.71 -9.08
CA HIS A 143 9.33 -31.66 -10.17
C HIS A 143 10.67 -32.39 -10.28
N ASP A 144 11.78 -31.64 -10.23
CA ASP A 144 13.14 -32.17 -10.42
C ASP A 144 13.58 -33.10 -9.28
N GLU A 145 13.25 -32.74 -8.03
CA GLU A 145 13.66 -33.50 -6.84
C GLU A 145 12.59 -34.52 -6.38
N HIS A 146 11.48 -34.65 -7.12
CA HIS A 146 10.34 -35.50 -6.77
C HIS A 146 9.78 -35.26 -5.35
N LEU A 147 9.83 -34.02 -4.88
CA LEU A 147 9.37 -33.64 -3.55
C LEU A 147 7.84 -33.54 -3.50
N SER A 148 7.24 -33.92 -2.37
CA SER A 148 5.84 -33.60 -2.09
C SER A 148 5.78 -32.55 -1.00
N PHE A 149 5.35 -31.34 -1.36
CA PHE A 149 5.03 -30.29 -0.39
C PHE A 149 3.52 -30.22 -0.20
N THR A 150 3.10 -30.03 1.04
CA THR A 150 1.74 -29.59 1.36
C THR A 150 1.57 -28.10 1.02
N PRO A 151 0.34 -27.60 0.82
CA PRO A 151 0.11 -26.18 0.54
C PRO A 151 0.69 -25.24 1.61
N ASP A 152 0.66 -25.65 2.88
CA ASP A 152 1.26 -24.88 3.99
C ASP A 152 2.78 -24.81 3.87
N GLU A 153 3.43 -25.88 3.44
CA GLU A 153 4.88 -25.91 3.23
C GLU A 153 5.31 -25.06 2.03
N GLU A 154 4.52 -25.08 0.95
CA GLU A 154 4.73 -24.20 -0.19
C GLU A 154 4.60 -22.73 0.23
N ALA A 155 3.59 -22.41 1.05
CA ALA A 155 3.39 -21.07 1.59
C ALA A 155 4.57 -20.62 2.47
N GLU A 156 5.05 -21.48 3.37
CA GLU A 156 6.18 -21.17 4.25
C GLU A 156 7.48 -20.93 3.48
N MET A 157 7.72 -21.68 2.39
CA MET A 157 8.88 -21.46 1.50
C MET A 157 8.82 -20.09 0.82
N ILE A 158 7.65 -19.70 0.33
CA ILE A 158 7.42 -18.40 -0.30
C ILE A 158 7.57 -17.26 0.72
N VAL A 159 6.97 -17.41 1.92
CA VAL A 159 7.08 -16.42 3.01
C VAL A 159 8.53 -16.24 3.44
N SER A 160 9.28 -17.33 3.59
CA SER A 160 10.70 -17.30 3.96
C SER A 160 11.54 -16.55 2.91
N PHE A 161 11.28 -16.80 1.63
CA PHE A 161 11.90 -16.05 0.54
C PHE A 161 11.56 -14.55 0.63
N CYS A 162 10.28 -14.19 0.78
CA CYS A 162 9.85 -12.79 0.86
C CYS A 162 10.48 -12.05 2.05
N ARG A 163 10.59 -12.71 3.21
CA ARG A 163 11.27 -12.15 4.40
C ARG A 163 12.75 -11.91 4.14
N TRP A 164 13.46 -12.88 3.55
CA TRP A 164 14.86 -12.71 3.17
C TRP A 164 15.05 -11.56 2.18
N TYR A 165 14.23 -11.50 1.13
CA TYR A 165 14.29 -10.44 0.14
C TYR A 165 14.05 -9.05 0.75
N GLY A 166 13.04 -8.93 1.62
CA GLY A 166 12.78 -7.69 2.36
C GLY A 166 13.98 -7.26 3.21
N GLY A 167 14.67 -8.22 3.85
CA GLY A 167 15.90 -7.96 4.60
C GLY A 167 17.06 -7.48 3.73
N GLU A 168 17.24 -8.04 2.54
CA GLU A 168 18.29 -7.60 1.59
C GLU A 168 18.02 -6.17 1.10
N ILE A 169 16.78 -5.84 0.72
CA ILE A 169 16.41 -4.48 0.32
C ILE A 169 16.59 -3.48 1.48
N ALA A 170 16.16 -3.83 2.69
CA ALA A 170 16.35 -3.00 3.88
C ALA A 170 17.83 -2.75 4.20
N SER A 171 18.72 -3.66 3.80
CA SER A 171 20.17 -3.49 3.94
C SER A 171 20.81 -2.60 2.85
N GLY A 172 20.02 -2.03 1.94
CA GLY A 172 20.50 -1.19 0.84
C GLY A 172 21.21 -1.97 -0.28
N ARG A 173 21.20 -3.32 -0.21
CA ARG A 173 21.71 -4.18 -1.28
C ARG A 173 20.64 -4.27 -2.37
N GLN A 174 20.95 -3.80 -3.57
CA GLN A 174 20.10 -4.08 -4.73
C GLN A 174 20.15 -5.58 -4.99
N ALA A 175 19.06 -6.28 -4.69
CA ALA A 175 18.93 -7.68 -5.06
C ALA A 175 19.06 -7.80 -6.57
N GLU A 176 20.10 -8.49 -7.06
CA GLU A 176 20.28 -8.78 -8.49
C GLU A 176 18.99 -9.32 -9.11
N PRO A 177 18.76 -9.13 -10.42
CA PRO A 177 17.60 -9.71 -11.09
C PRO A 177 17.56 -11.23 -10.84
N ILE A 178 16.53 -11.69 -10.14
CA ILE A 178 16.40 -13.10 -9.78
C ILE A 178 16.00 -13.90 -11.01
N SER A 179 16.77 -14.92 -11.36
CA SER A 179 16.41 -15.91 -12.37
C SER A 179 15.79 -17.14 -11.73
N ILE A 180 15.17 -18.01 -12.53
CA ILE A 180 14.61 -19.29 -12.05
C ILE A 180 15.70 -20.16 -11.42
N GLU A 181 16.87 -20.26 -12.06
CA GLU A 181 18.02 -21.04 -11.55
C GLU A 181 18.56 -20.51 -10.21
N ASN A 182 18.68 -19.19 -10.07
CA ASN A 182 19.11 -18.57 -8.82
C ASN A 182 18.06 -18.79 -7.71
N ALA A 183 16.77 -18.68 -8.05
CA ALA A 183 15.68 -18.96 -7.13
C ALA A 183 15.67 -20.43 -6.66
N LYS A 184 15.88 -21.41 -7.55
CA LYS A 184 16.01 -22.84 -7.19
C LYS A 184 17.17 -23.07 -6.22
N SER A 185 18.31 -22.44 -6.46
CA SER A 185 19.48 -22.54 -5.56
C SER A 185 19.18 -21.99 -4.17
N LEU A 186 18.45 -20.87 -4.06
CA LEU A 186 18.01 -20.32 -2.77
C LEU A 186 16.97 -21.22 -2.09
N LEU A 187 16.02 -21.78 -2.82
CA LEU A 187 15.02 -22.71 -2.29
C LEU A 187 15.68 -23.97 -1.72
N ARG A 188 16.68 -24.54 -2.40
CA ARG A 188 17.51 -25.65 -1.88
C ARG A 188 18.18 -25.31 -0.55
N LEU A 189 18.75 -24.11 -0.44
CA LEU A 189 19.39 -23.64 0.79
C LEU A 189 18.40 -23.46 1.94
N LEU A 190 17.19 -22.96 1.66
CA LEU A 190 16.13 -22.80 2.64
C LEU A 190 15.61 -24.15 3.13
N ASP A 191 15.42 -25.10 2.21
CA ASP A 191 14.98 -26.48 2.49
C ASP A 191 16.01 -27.21 3.36
N SER A 192 17.30 -27.08 3.04
CA SER A 192 18.39 -27.68 3.83
C SER A 192 18.49 -27.17 5.27
N ARG A 193 18.06 -25.92 5.53
CA ARG A 193 18.01 -25.36 6.90
C ARG A 193 16.81 -25.83 7.71
N ARG A 194 15.80 -26.41 7.05
CA ARG A 194 14.58 -26.92 7.66
C ARG A 194 14.73 -28.38 8.12
N ALA A 195 15.69 -29.10 7.55
CA ALA A 195 16.02 -30.49 7.88
C ALA A 195 16.93 -30.65 9.12
N HIS A 196 17.32 -29.55 9.78
CA HIS A 196 18.15 -29.51 10.99
C HIS A 196 17.42 -28.79 12.12
#